data_AF-A0A7Y5SLP3-F1
#
_entry.id   AF-A0A7Y5SLP3-F1
#
_cell.length_a   1.000
_cell.length_b   1.000
_cell.length_c   1.000
_cell.angle_alpha   90.00
_cell.angle_beta   90.00
_cell.angle_gamma   90.00
#
_symmetry.space_group_name_H-M   'P 1'
#
loop_
_entity.id
_entity.type
_entity.pdbx_description
1 polymer ?
#
loop_
_entity_poly.entity_id
_entity_poly.type
_entity_poly.pdbx_seq_one_letter_code
_entity_poly.pdbx_strand_id
1 'polypeptide(L)'
;MSKYQVSIIERSREWQPESLDDAPAQPGKPLEVLCEHDGLFAAVRRAIEYNQADQRKADQRWAVVVEPGALGSIWRNARLCTPLSYKVTGIWWPDGWEPASPLDVPNCVWRAQGELNEQRTSYPQAVATVRGLNQQSMDRLSPLWYVVVAVENEPISQTLSYDPAGTETTVQVRRLHVVRPEEGGRGDCSHCPASSLQCAREDWISLEQTAQLTQTRCR
;
A
#
# COMPACT_ATOMS: atom_id res chain seq x y z
N MET A 1 -0.61 -13.32 -10.75
CA MET A 1 -0.95 -12.03 -10.11
C MET A 1 -2.04 -12.32 -9.10
N SER A 2 -2.00 -11.65 -7.95
CA SER A 2 -3.07 -11.78 -6.96
C SER A 2 -4.35 -11.16 -7.50
N LYS A 3 -5.48 -11.81 -7.26
CA LYS A 3 -6.79 -11.19 -7.46
C LYS A 3 -7.19 -10.47 -6.19
N TYR A 4 -7.81 -9.32 -6.33
CA TYR A 4 -8.39 -8.55 -5.24
C TYR A 4 -9.91 -8.53 -5.40
N GLN A 5 -10.63 -8.73 -4.29
CA GLN A 5 -12.07 -8.82 -4.25
C GLN A 5 -12.62 -7.69 -3.35
N VAL A 6 -13.59 -6.93 -3.86
CA VAL A 6 -14.35 -5.98 -3.05
C VAL A 6 -15.53 -6.72 -2.43
N SER A 7 -15.48 -6.89 -1.12
CA SER A 7 -16.49 -7.64 -0.36
C SER A 7 -17.32 -6.69 0.49
N ILE A 8 -18.63 -6.87 0.47
CA ILE A 8 -19.55 -6.13 1.32
C ILE A 8 -19.71 -6.87 2.64
N ILE A 9 -19.56 -6.14 3.74
CA ILE A 9 -19.72 -6.62 5.11
C ILE A 9 -20.83 -5.85 5.80
N GLU A 10 -21.33 -6.42 6.89
CA GLU A 10 -22.19 -5.67 7.80
C GLU A 10 -21.38 -4.65 8.60
N ARG A 11 -21.85 -3.40 8.59
CA ARG A 11 -21.33 -2.30 9.40
C ARG A 11 -22.06 -2.27 10.74
N SER A 12 -21.32 -2.58 11.82
CA SER A 12 -21.83 -2.38 13.18
C SER A 12 -22.18 -0.90 13.40
N ARG A 13 -23.29 -0.64 14.10
CA ARG A 13 -23.76 0.72 14.42
C ARG A 13 -22.79 1.46 15.36
N GLU A 14 -22.04 0.71 16.16
CA GLU A 14 -21.08 1.25 17.13
C GLU A 14 -19.74 1.58 16.49
N TRP A 15 -19.46 1.04 15.29
CA TRP A 15 -18.21 1.27 14.60
C TRP A 15 -18.28 2.51 13.70
N GLN A 16 -17.36 3.44 13.96
CA GLN A 16 -17.17 4.66 13.19
C GLN A 16 -15.84 4.55 12.43
N PRO A 17 -15.87 4.38 11.10
CA PRO A 17 -14.66 4.27 10.31
C PRO A 17 -13.92 5.61 10.30
N GLU A 18 -12.60 5.58 10.45
CA GLU A 18 -11.75 6.78 10.37
C GLU A 18 -11.51 7.23 8.92
N SER A 19 -11.58 6.29 7.98
CA SER A 19 -11.39 6.51 6.54
C SER A 19 -12.38 5.69 5.71
N LEU A 20 -12.52 6.02 4.43
CA LEU A 20 -13.43 5.32 3.52
C LEU A 20 -12.94 3.93 3.08
N ASP A 21 -11.67 3.60 3.33
CA ASP A 21 -11.10 2.27 3.14
C ASP A 21 -10.96 1.48 4.45
N ASP A 22 -11.45 2.02 5.56
CA ASP A 22 -11.32 1.38 6.87
C ASP A 22 -12.02 0.01 6.92
N ALA A 23 -11.65 -0.81 7.89
CA ALA A 23 -12.26 -2.11 8.12
C ALA A 23 -12.37 -2.35 9.64
N PRO A 24 -13.49 -2.91 10.12
CA PRO A 24 -13.62 -3.21 11.53
C PRO A 24 -12.62 -4.30 11.92
N ALA A 25 -12.16 -4.28 13.18
CA ALA A 25 -11.18 -5.24 13.69
C ALA A 25 -11.65 -6.71 13.55
N GLN A 26 -12.95 -6.93 13.60
CA GLN A 26 -13.60 -8.21 13.35
C GLN A 26 -14.72 -7.99 12.33
N PRO A 27 -14.40 -7.96 11.03
CA PRO A 27 -15.41 -7.87 10.01
C PRO A 27 -16.25 -9.14 10.02
N GLY A 28 -17.57 -8.96 9.99
CA GLY A 28 -18.51 -10.07 9.89
C GLY A 28 -18.30 -10.89 8.60
N LYS A 29 -19.14 -11.92 8.42
CA LYS A 29 -19.09 -12.69 7.17
C LYS A 29 -19.39 -11.78 5.97
N PRO A 30 -18.72 -11.97 4.82
CA PRO A 30 -19.06 -11.24 3.61
C PRO A 30 -20.51 -11.54 3.24
N LEU A 31 -21.29 -10.48 3.02
CA LEU A 31 -22.67 -10.55 2.58
C LEU A 31 -22.76 -10.84 1.08
N GLU A 32 -21.95 -10.11 0.31
CA GLU A 32 -21.89 -10.24 -1.15
C GLU A 32 -20.52 -9.77 -1.68
N VAL A 33 -20.21 -10.20 -2.90
CA VAL A 33 -19.04 -9.75 -3.65
C VAL A 33 -19.48 -8.68 -4.63
N LEU A 34 -18.92 -7.48 -4.52
CA LEU A 34 -19.25 -6.37 -5.41
C LEU A 34 -18.55 -6.52 -6.77
N CYS A 35 -17.26 -6.85 -6.76
CA CYS A 35 -16.45 -7.06 -7.96
C CYS A 35 -15.08 -7.69 -7.62
N GLU A 36 -14.37 -8.12 -8.67
CA GLU A 36 -12.97 -8.53 -8.63
C GLU A 36 -12.11 -7.61 -9.51
N HIS A 37 -10.86 -7.41 -9.11
CA HIS A 37 -9.84 -6.68 -9.87
C HIS A 37 -8.49 -7.38 -9.79
N ASP A 38 -7.67 -7.25 -10.82
CA ASP A 38 -6.28 -7.74 -10.81
C ASP A 38 -5.33 -6.78 -10.08
N GLY A 39 -5.76 -5.54 -9.78
CA GLY A 39 -4.94 -4.52 -9.12
C GLY A 39 -5.58 -3.98 -7.83
N LEU A 40 -4.78 -3.90 -6.77
CA LEU A 40 -5.21 -3.45 -5.44
C LEU A 40 -5.88 -2.08 -5.49
N PHE A 41 -5.25 -1.07 -6.11
CA PHE A 41 -5.78 0.29 -6.10
C PHE A 41 -7.09 0.44 -6.86
N ALA A 42 -7.33 -0.38 -7.88
CA ALA A 42 -8.62 -0.41 -8.57
C ALA A 42 -9.72 -0.94 -7.64
N ALA A 43 -9.44 -2.03 -6.90
CA ALA A 43 -10.36 -2.55 -5.89
C ALA A 43 -10.61 -1.56 -4.74
N VAL A 44 -9.56 -0.89 -4.25
CA VAL A 44 -9.66 0.11 -3.16
C VAL A 44 -10.47 1.31 -3.60
N ARG A 45 -10.22 1.86 -4.80
CA ARG A 45 -11.04 2.95 -5.36
C ARG A 45 -12.50 2.54 -5.43
N ARG A 46 -12.77 1.31 -5.89
CA ARG A 46 -14.14 0.82 -6.00
C ARG A 46 -14.83 0.63 -4.64
N ALA A 47 -14.10 0.19 -3.62
CA ALA A 47 -14.61 0.12 -2.25
C ALA A 47 -14.91 1.52 -1.68
N ILE A 48 -14.01 2.49 -1.87
CA ILE A 48 -14.20 3.88 -1.45
C ILE A 48 -15.42 4.50 -2.14
N GLU A 49 -15.57 4.34 -3.45
CA GLU A 49 -16.74 4.80 -4.20
C GLU A 49 -18.04 4.25 -3.63
N TYR A 50 -18.07 2.96 -3.29
CA TYR A 50 -19.22 2.33 -2.65
C TYR A 50 -19.51 2.95 -1.27
N ASN A 51 -18.48 3.12 -0.45
CA ASN A 51 -18.60 3.64 0.92
C ASN A 51 -18.96 5.14 0.97
N GLN A 52 -18.64 5.89 -0.08
CA GLN A 52 -18.93 7.33 -0.20
C GLN A 52 -20.37 7.62 -0.65
N ALA A 53 -21.01 6.70 -1.38
CA ALA A 53 -22.32 6.94 -2.00
C ALA A 53 -23.38 7.40 -0.98
N ASP A 54 -24.00 8.57 -1.21
CA ASP A 54 -24.89 9.23 -0.24
C ASP A 54 -26.07 8.35 0.23
N GLN A 55 -26.54 7.45 -0.63
CA GLN A 55 -27.60 6.48 -0.31
C GLN A 55 -27.20 5.45 0.77
N ARG A 56 -25.91 5.36 1.12
CA ARG A 56 -25.35 4.37 2.04
C ARG A 56 -24.96 4.91 3.40
N LYS A 57 -25.09 6.22 3.65
CA LYS A 57 -24.83 6.81 4.99
C LYS A 57 -25.74 6.22 6.08
N ALA A 58 -26.93 5.73 5.71
CA ALA A 58 -27.89 5.08 6.59
C ALA A 58 -27.89 3.54 6.46
N ASP A 59 -27.13 2.97 5.51
CA ASP A 59 -27.09 1.52 5.30
C ASP A 59 -26.05 0.88 6.22
N GLN A 60 -26.37 -0.29 6.77
CA GLN A 60 -25.47 -1.06 7.63
C GLN A 60 -24.52 -1.92 6.78
N ARG A 61 -24.07 -1.40 5.64
CA ARG A 61 -23.19 -2.08 4.69
C ARG A 61 -21.91 -1.30 4.50
N TRP A 62 -20.80 -2.00 4.35
CA TRP A 62 -19.49 -1.41 4.12
C TRP A 62 -18.68 -2.28 3.18
N ALA A 63 -17.95 -1.67 2.25
CA ALA A 63 -17.07 -2.35 1.32
C ALA A 63 -15.65 -2.40 1.88
N VAL A 64 -15.04 -3.59 1.86
CA VAL A 64 -13.64 -3.82 2.19
C VAL A 64 -12.95 -4.55 1.05
N VAL A 65 -11.62 -4.44 0.95
CA VAL A 65 -10.84 -5.14 -0.07
C VAL A 65 -10.09 -6.31 0.55
N VAL A 66 -10.18 -7.46 -0.11
CA VAL A 66 -9.50 -8.69 0.33
C VAL A 66 -8.81 -9.42 -0.82
N GLU A 67 -7.82 -10.24 -0.48
CA GLU A 67 -7.25 -11.24 -1.36
C GLU A 67 -7.94 -12.58 -1.08
N PRO A 68 -8.85 -13.06 -1.96
CA PRO A 68 -9.55 -14.32 -1.74
C PRO A 68 -8.60 -15.51 -1.85
N GLY A 69 -8.85 -16.56 -1.06
CA GLY A 69 -8.03 -17.78 -1.07
C GLY A 69 -6.68 -17.66 -0.35
N ALA A 70 -6.28 -16.46 0.06
CA ALA A 70 -5.18 -16.25 0.98
C ALA A 70 -5.65 -16.41 2.44
N LEU A 71 -4.81 -16.98 3.30
CA LEU A 71 -5.10 -17.10 4.73
C LEU A 71 -4.81 -15.78 5.43
N GLY A 72 -5.86 -15.05 5.80
CA GLY A 72 -5.79 -13.89 6.68
C GLY A 72 -5.75 -14.30 8.16
N SER A 73 -5.41 -13.35 9.04
CA SER A 73 -5.52 -13.57 10.50
C SER A 73 -6.93 -13.27 11.01
N ILE A 74 -7.63 -12.36 10.34
CA ILE A 74 -8.99 -11.92 10.66
C ILE A 74 -10.03 -12.80 9.96
N TRP A 75 -9.80 -13.14 8.68
CA TRP A 75 -10.71 -13.95 7.88
C TRP A 75 -10.07 -15.28 7.46
N ARG A 76 -10.76 -16.39 7.76
CA ARG A 76 -10.21 -17.74 7.54
C ARG A 76 -9.96 -18.08 6.06
N ASN A 77 -10.71 -17.47 5.15
CA ASN A 77 -10.71 -17.84 3.72
C ASN A 77 -10.25 -16.69 2.80
N ALA A 78 -9.83 -15.55 3.37
CA ALA A 78 -9.37 -14.40 2.62
C ALA A 78 -8.45 -13.54 3.51
N ARG A 79 -7.49 -12.85 2.89
CA ARG A 79 -6.63 -11.90 3.58
C ARG A 79 -7.18 -10.49 3.43
N LEU A 80 -7.37 -9.78 4.52
CA LEU A 80 -7.85 -8.40 4.53
C LEU A 80 -6.74 -7.44 4.08
N CYS A 81 -6.98 -6.73 2.97
CA CYS A 81 -6.00 -5.82 2.38
C CYS A 81 -6.13 -4.40 2.93
N THR A 82 -7.34 -3.96 3.29
CA THR A 82 -7.63 -2.61 3.78
C THR A 82 -7.91 -2.57 5.30
N PRO A 83 -7.74 -1.42 5.98
CA PRO A 83 -7.24 -0.13 5.46
C PRO A 83 -5.79 -0.20 5.00
N LEU A 84 -5.45 0.60 3.98
CA LEU A 84 -4.05 0.77 3.61
C LEU A 84 -3.38 1.74 4.58
N SER A 85 -2.16 1.40 4.98
CA SER A 85 -1.28 2.36 5.66
C SER A 85 -0.31 2.96 4.65
N TYR A 86 -0.09 4.28 4.70
CA TYR A 86 0.83 4.95 3.79
C TYR A 86 2.13 5.33 4.50
N LYS A 87 3.23 5.28 3.76
CA LYS A 87 4.57 5.66 4.22
C LYS A 87 5.33 6.36 3.10
N VAL A 88 6.35 7.13 3.49
CA VAL A 88 7.31 7.72 2.57
C VAL A 88 8.61 6.92 2.65
N THR A 89 9.14 6.52 1.51
CA THR A 89 10.41 5.81 1.43
C THR A 89 11.34 6.48 0.43
N GLY A 90 12.63 6.45 0.74
CA GLY A 90 13.67 6.88 -0.19
C GLY A 90 14.00 5.77 -1.19
N ILE A 91 14.15 6.17 -2.44
CA ILE A 91 14.71 5.37 -3.52
C ILE A 91 15.96 6.10 -4.03
N TRP A 92 16.88 5.36 -4.61
CA TRP A 92 17.99 5.98 -5.32
C TRP A 92 17.47 6.72 -6.55
N TRP A 93 18.00 7.91 -6.79
CA TRP A 93 17.78 8.63 -8.04
C TRP A 93 18.28 7.76 -9.21
N PRO A 94 17.41 7.27 -10.10
CA PRO A 94 17.87 6.39 -11.17
C PRO A 94 18.75 7.14 -12.17
N ASP A 95 19.86 6.52 -12.57
CA ASP A 95 20.77 7.12 -13.56
C ASP A 95 20.02 7.47 -14.86
N GLY A 96 20.20 8.71 -15.33
CA GLY A 96 19.59 9.21 -16.57
C GLY A 96 18.06 9.34 -16.53
N TRP A 97 17.43 9.26 -15.36
CA TRP A 97 16.04 9.60 -15.14
C TRP A 97 15.90 11.06 -14.69
N GLU A 98 14.97 11.80 -15.29
CA GLU A 98 14.72 13.21 -15.00
C GLU A 98 13.26 13.44 -14.61
N PRO A 99 12.96 13.84 -13.36
CA PRO A 99 11.61 14.20 -12.95
C PRO A 99 11.22 15.57 -13.52
N ALA A 100 10.00 15.68 -14.05
CA ALA A 100 9.36 16.94 -14.41
C ALA A 100 8.57 17.55 -13.24
N SER A 101 8.27 16.75 -12.21
CA SER A 101 7.51 17.15 -11.03
C SER A 101 8.06 16.46 -9.77
N PRO A 102 7.97 17.10 -8.58
CA PRO A 102 8.32 16.46 -7.32
C PRO A 102 7.44 15.25 -6.97
N LEU A 103 6.38 14.99 -7.73
CA LEU A 103 5.51 13.82 -7.55
C LEU A 103 5.74 12.72 -8.58
N ASP A 104 6.71 12.89 -9.49
CA ASP A 104 7.03 11.86 -10.47
C ASP A 104 7.58 10.61 -9.81
N VAL A 105 7.21 9.45 -10.36
CA VAL A 105 7.67 8.15 -9.87
C VAL A 105 8.24 7.36 -11.04
N PRO A 106 9.52 6.93 -10.98
CA PRO A 106 10.10 6.15 -12.05
C PRO A 106 9.41 4.78 -12.15
N ASN A 107 9.09 4.32 -13.36
CA ASN A 107 8.46 2.99 -13.55
C ASN A 107 9.34 1.83 -13.08
N CYS A 108 10.66 2.00 -13.06
CA CYS A 108 11.59 0.98 -12.59
C CYS A 108 12.12 1.39 -11.22
N VAL A 109 11.35 1.12 -10.17
CA VAL A 109 11.81 1.34 -8.79
C VAL A 109 12.60 0.11 -8.34
N TRP A 110 13.92 0.25 -8.19
CA TRP A 110 14.71 -0.77 -7.50
C TRP A 110 14.41 -0.73 -6.00
N ARG A 111 14.44 -1.91 -5.36
CA ARG A 111 14.05 -2.15 -3.95
C ARG A 111 14.40 -0.96 -3.05
N ALA A 112 13.37 -0.28 -2.55
CA ALA A 112 13.55 0.69 -1.48
C ALA A 112 14.04 -0.09 -0.25
N GLN A 113 15.32 0.05 0.09
CA GLN A 113 15.85 -0.42 1.36
C GLN A 113 15.51 0.63 2.41
N GLY A 114 14.73 0.22 3.40
CA GLY A 114 14.42 1.07 4.54
C GLY A 114 13.69 0.27 5.59
N GLU A 115 14.03 0.51 6.86
CA GLU A 115 13.23 0.04 7.97
C GLU A 115 11.81 0.59 7.80
N LEU A 116 10.83 -0.29 7.95
CA LEU A 116 9.43 0.10 7.95
C LEU A 116 9.17 0.93 9.20
N ASN A 117 9.35 2.25 9.14
CA ASN A 117 8.92 3.15 10.20
C ASN A 117 7.44 2.88 10.49
N GLU A 118 7.10 2.52 11.73
CA GLU A 118 5.78 2.00 12.12
C GLU A 118 4.69 3.08 12.07
N GLN A 119 5.06 4.35 11.95
CA GLN A 119 4.11 5.45 11.97
C GLN A 119 3.21 5.41 10.72
N ARG A 120 1.96 5.01 10.92
CA ARG A 120 0.90 5.11 9.92
C ARG A 120 0.69 6.59 9.59
N THR A 121 0.77 6.93 8.33
CA THR A 121 0.43 8.28 7.85
C THR A 121 -0.74 8.20 6.89
N SER A 122 -1.54 9.26 6.82
CA SER A 122 -2.63 9.36 5.85
C SER A 122 -2.07 9.58 4.44
N TYR A 123 -2.80 9.17 3.41
CA TYR A 123 -2.37 9.40 2.02
C TYR A 123 -2.06 10.88 1.72
N PRO A 124 -2.91 11.86 2.09
CA PRO A 124 -2.61 13.27 1.87
C PRO A 124 -1.32 13.74 2.55
N GLN A 125 -1.07 13.26 3.77
CA GLN A 125 0.15 13.59 4.52
C GLN A 125 1.39 12.98 3.87
N ALA A 126 1.31 11.74 3.37
CA ALA A 126 2.40 11.09 2.65
C ALA A 126 2.75 11.86 1.36
N VAL A 127 1.74 12.24 0.58
CA VAL A 127 1.91 13.01 -0.67
C VAL A 127 2.51 14.39 -0.39
N ALA A 128 2.01 15.10 0.62
CA ALA A 128 2.56 16.40 1.01
C ALA A 128 4.04 16.30 1.43
N THR A 129 4.39 15.25 2.17
CA THR A 129 5.77 14.99 2.61
C THR A 129 6.67 14.70 1.41
N VAL A 130 6.26 13.80 0.50
CA VAL A 130 7.00 13.50 -0.73
C VAL A 130 7.20 14.75 -1.58
N ARG A 131 6.16 15.56 -1.78
CA ARG A 131 6.26 16.81 -2.53
C ARG A 131 7.36 17.71 -1.97
N GLY A 132 7.40 17.89 -0.64
CA GLY A 132 8.39 18.73 0.02
C GLY A 132 9.81 18.18 -0.10
N LEU A 133 10.00 16.88 0.14
CA LEU A 133 11.32 16.24 0.09
C LEU A 133 11.89 16.19 -1.34
N ASN A 134 11.04 15.90 -2.32
CA ASN A 134 11.46 15.85 -3.71
C ASN A 134 11.71 17.24 -4.28
N GLN A 135 10.95 18.26 -3.88
CA GLN A 135 11.27 19.64 -4.26
C GLN A 135 12.66 20.04 -3.76
N GLN A 136 13.00 19.73 -2.50
CA GLN A 136 14.35 19.96 -1.98
C GLN A 136 15.41 19.17 -2.75
N SER A 137 15.07 17.96 -3.20
CA SER A 137 15.98 17.10 -3.97
C SER A 137 16.27 17.68 -5.35
N MET A 138 15.26 18.25 -6.01
CA MET A 138 15.40 19.00 -7.26
C MET A 138 16.24 20.27 -7.06
N ASP A 139 16.01 21.01 -5.96
CA ASP A 139 16.70 22.28 -5.70
C ASP A 139 18.18 22.10 -5.31
N ARG A 140 18.56 20.93 -4.75
CA ARG A 140 19.89 20.71 -4.14
C ARG A 140 20.68 19.52 -4.70
N LEU A 141 20.28 18.95 -5.85
CA LEU A 141 20.93 17.80 -6.47
C LEU A 141 21.14 16.63 -5.48
N SER A 142 20.05 16.21 -4.83
CA SER A 142 20.07 15.06 -3.92
C SER A 142 20.21 13.75 -4.70
N PRO A 143 21.00 12.77 -4.23
CA PRO A 143 21.05 11.43 -4.81
C PRO A 143 19.83 10.57 -4.45
N LEU A 144 18.95 11.08 -3.58
CA LEU A 144 17.74 10.40 -3.15
C LEU A 144 16.51 11.02 -3.79
N TRP A 145 15.58 10.16 -4.16
CA TRP A 145 14.22 10.52 -4.52
C TRP A 145 13.25 9.82 -3.56
N TYR A 146 12.10 10.42 -3.27
CA TYR A 146 11.15 9.89 -2.31
C TYR A 146 9.85 9.48 -3.00
N VAL A 147 9.27 8.36 -2.57
CA VAL A 147 8.02 7.84 -3.11
C VAL A 147 7.05 7.50 -1.99
N VAL A 148 5.75 7.55 -2.31
CA VAL A 148 4.70 7.06 -1.40
C VAL A 148 4.57 5.55 -1.60
N VAL A 149 4.48 4.83 -0.49
CA VAL A 149 4.22 3.39 -0.47
C VAL A 149 2.94 3.12 0.31
N ALA A 150 2.03 2.35 -0.29
CA ALA A 150 0.88 1.78 0.39
C ALA A 150 1.22 0.39 0.93
N VAL A 151 0.88 0.15 2.19
CA VAL A 151 1.13 -1.10 2.92
C VAL A 151 -0.20 -1.77 3.19
N GLU A 152 -0.32 -3.03 2.81
CA GLU A 152 -1.53 -3.80 3.06
C GLU A 152 -1.72 -4.13 4.55
N ASN A 153 -2.98 -4.22 4.98
CA ASN A 153 -3.39 -4.35 6.38
C ASN A 153 -2.92 -5.66 7.04
N GLU A 154 -3.06 -6.80 6.36
CA GLU A 154 -2.59 -8.08 6.88
C GLU A 154 -1.27 -8.53 6.22
N PRO A 155 -0.35 -9.15 6.99
CA PRO A 155 0.87 -9.73 6.43
C PRO A 155 0.54 -10.92 5.51
N ILE A 156 1.38 -11.13 4.50
CA ILE A 156 1.32 -12.33 3.63
C ILE A 156 1.99 -13.54 4.28
N SER A 157 2.85 -13.31 5.27
CA SER A 157 3.51 -14.37 6.05
C SER A 157 3.88 -13.86 7.43
N GLN A 158 3.79 -14.73 8.43
CA GLN A 158 4.21 -14.45 9.80
C GLN A 158 4.94 -15.66 10.38
N THR A 159 6.13 -15.43 10.91
CA THR A 159 6.96 -16.43 11.59
C THR A 159 7.15 -16.03 13.03
N LEU A 160 6.90 -16.95 13.96
CA LEU A 160 7.14 -16.78 15.38
C LEU A 160 8.28 -17.70 15.79
N SER A 161 9.31 -17.16 16.42
CA SER A 161 10.41 -17.94 16.99
C SER A 161 10.68 -17.54 18.44
N TYR A 162 11.07 -18.52 19.24
CA TYR A 162 11.46 -18.32 20.63
C TYR A 162 12.94 -18.65 20.79
N ASP A 163 13.69 -17.78 21.45
CA ASP A 163 15.05 -18.12 21.87
C ASP A 163 15.04 -18.96 23.17
N PRO A 164 16.18 -19.56 23.57
CA PRO A 164 16.27 -20.33 24.81
C PRO A 164 16.02 -19.51 26.09
N ALA A 165 16.08 -18.18 26.03
CA ALA A 165 15.75 -17.28 27.13
C ALA A 165 14.25 -16.97 27.20
N GLY A 166 13.45 -17.45 26.24
CA GLY A 166 12.01 -17.20 26.15
C GLY A 166 11.65 -15.89 25.45
N THR A 167 12.60 -15.24 24.79
CA THR A 167 12.35 -14.04 23.96
C THR A 167 11.56 -14.45 22.72
N GLU A 168 10.43 -13.79 22.50
CA GLU A 168 9.61 -13.99 21.31
C GLU A 168 10.08 -13.05 20.21
N THR A 169 10.39 -13.61 19.04
CA THR A 169 10.66 -12.85 17.81
C THR A 169 9.56 -13.14 16.81
N THR A 170 8.87 -12.09 16.38
CA THR A 170 7.87 -12.12 15.33
C THR A 170 8.45 -11.51 14.07
N VAL A 171 8.44 -12.25 12.97
CA VAL A 171 8.77 -11.75 11.64
C VAL A 171 7.49 -11.70 10.81
N GLN A 172 7.10 -10.53 10.34
CA GLN A 172 5.97 -10.33 9.45
C GLN A 172 6.45 -9.88 8.08
N VAL A 173 5.97 -10.53 7.01
CA VAL A 173 6.19 -10.08 5.64
C VAL A 173 4.89 -9.44 5.15
N ARG A 174 4.97 -8.20 4.67
CA ARG A 174 3.82 -7.44 4.14
C ARG A 174 4.04 -7.09 2.67
N ARG A 175 2.95 -7.00 1.92
CA ARG A 175 2.98 -6.48 0.56
C ARG A 175 2.94 -4.95 0.59
N LEU A 176 3.83 -4.36 -0.20
CA LEU A 176 4.01 -2.95 -0.40
C LEU A 176 3.67 -2.60 -1.85
N HIS A 177 3.12 -1.42 -2.06
CA HIS A 177 2.78 -0.94 -3.39
C HIS A 177 3.31 0.47 -3.56
N VAL A 178 4.18 0.69 -4.55
CA VAL A 178 4.59 2.05 -4.89
C VAL A 178 3.39 2.78 -5.48
N VAL A 179 3.06 3.93 -4.90
CA VAL A 179 1.95 4.76 -5.34
C VAL A 179 2.47 5.84 -6.26
N ARG A 180 1.87 5.97 -7.44
CA ARG A 180 2.00 7.16 -8.28
C ARG A 180 0.85 8.14 -7.94
N PRO A 181 1.14 9.31 -7.36
CA PRO A 181 0.12 10.32 -7.10
C PRO A 181 -0.60 10.77 -8.38
N GLU A 182 -1.84 11.24 -8.26
CA GLU A 182 -2.65 11.66 -9.43
C GLU A 182 -2.01 12.81 -10.21
N GLU A 183 -1.34 13.73 -9.52
CA GLU A 183 -0.57 14.84 -10.10
C GLU A 183 0.87 14.43 -10.50
N GLY A 184 1.24 13.16 -10.32
CA GLY A 184 2.57 12.63 -10.60
C GLY A 184 2.66 11.94 -11.97
N GLY A 185 3.75 12.18 -12.69
CA GLY A 185 4.11 11.51 -13.92
C GLY A 185 5.10 10.37 -13.69
N ARG A 186 5.70 9.89 -14.80
CA ARG A 186 6.76 8.87 -14.78
C ARG A 186 8.17 9.47 -14.87
N GLY A 187 8.29 10.80 -15.00
CA GLY A 187 9.51 11.48 -15.44
C GLY A 187 9.93 11.12 -16.87
N ASP A 188 11.08 11.62 -17.29
CA ASP A 188 11.75 11.21 -18.52
C ASP A 188 12.79 10.13 -18.22
N CYS A 189 12.75 9.03 -18.98
CA CYS A 189 13.71 7.93 -18.90
C CYS A 189 14.29 7.63 -20.29
N SER A 190 14.23 8.57 -21.25
CA SER A 190 14.71 8.37 -22.62
C SER A 190 16.22 8.08 -22.69
N HIS A 191 16.97 8.50 -21.67
CA HIS A 191 18.41 8.35 -21.58
C HIS A 191 18.86 7.47 -20.41
N CYS A 192 17.93 6.90 -19.65
CA CYS A 192 18.26 6.07 -18.51
C CYS A 192 18.75 4.67 -18.98
N PRO A 193 19.70 4.02 -18.29
CA PRO A 193 20.06 2.61 -18.57
C PRO A 193 18.84 1.68 -18.48
N ALA A 194 17.91 2.03 -17.59
CA ALA A 194 16.64 1.31 -17.41
C ALA A 194 15.68 1.42 -18.61
N SER A 195 15.90 2.30 -19.59
CA SER A 195 15.05 2.46 -20.79
C SER A 195 14.97 1.20 -21.65
N SER A 196 15.97 0.34 -21.51
CA SER A 196 16.04 -0.99 -22.12
C SER A 196 15.16 -2.02 -21.39
N LEU A 197 14.80 -1.78 -20.13
CA LEU A 197 14.01 -2.67 -19.32
C LEU A 197 12.52 -2.57 -19.68
N GLN A 198 11.84 -3.70 -19.58
CA GLN A 198 10.40 -3.80 -19.86
C GLN A 198 9.59 -2.87 -18.94
N CYS A 199 9.93 -2.77 -17.65
CA CYS A 199 9.26 -1.88 -16.71
C CYS A 199 9.26 -0.40 -17.15
N ALA A 200 10.31 0.07 -17.84
CA ALA A 200 10.40 1.46 -18.26
C ALA A 200 9.48 1.77 -19.45
N ARG A 201 9.06 0.75 -20.20
CA ARG A 201 8.28 0.87 -21.45
C ARG A 201 6.80 0.60 -21.26
N GLU A 202 6.43 -0.14 -20.23
CA GLU A 202 5.05 -0.47 -19.92
C GLU A 202 4.28 0.73 -19.36
N ASP A 203 2.97 0.72 -19.56
CA ASP A 203 2.08 1.61 -18.82
C ASP A 203 2.21 1.32 -17.33
N TRP A 204 2.07 2.35 -16.49
CA TRP A 204 2.22 2.20 -15.05
C TRP A 204 1.20 1.20 -14.51
N ILE A 205 1.71 0.03 -14.11
CA ILE A 205 1.01 -0.94 -13.29
C ILE A 205 1.52 -0.72 -11.87
N SER A 206 0.63 -0.75 -10.88
CA SER A 206 1.04 -0.69 -9.48
C SER A 206 2.12 -1.72 -9.21
N LEU A 207 3.34 -1.27 -8.89
CA LEU A 207 4.47 -2.15 -8.65
C LEU A 207 4.32 -2.77 -7.27
N GLU A 208 4.08 -4.09 -7.26
CA GLU A 208 4.03 -4.88 -6.04
C GLU A 208 5.45 -5.18 -5.54
N GLN A 209 5.69 -4.92 -4.27
CA GLN A 209 6.92 -5.26 -3.55
C GLN A 209 6.56 -5.96 -2.24
N THR A 210 7.54 -6.56 -1.57
CA THR A 210 7.36 -7.12 -0.22
C THR A 210 8.38 -6.51 0.73
N ALA A 211 7.99 -6.31 1.98
CA ALA A 211 8.89 -5.89 3.05
C ALA A 211 8.74 -6.76 4.29
N GLN A 212 9.86 -6.99 4.95
CA GLN A 212 9.97 -7.78 6.17
C GLN A 212 10.07 -6.83 7.38
N LEU A 213 9.20 -7.03 8.36
CA LEU A 213 9.20 -6.37 9.66
C LEU A 213 9.59 -7.41 10.72
N THR A 214 10.59 -7.11 11.54
CA THR A 214 11.01 -7.96 12.67
C THR A 214 10.70 -7.23 13.97
N GLN A 215 9.93 -7.86 14.85
CA GLN A 215 9.61 -7.36 16.19
C GLN A 215 10.08 -8.36 17.23
N THR A 216 10.74 -7.88 18.28
CA THR A 216 11.25 -8.71 19.38
C THR A 216 10.65 -8.25 20.68
N ARG A 217 10.10 -9.18 21.47
CA ARG A 217 9.51 -8.91 22.79
C ARG A 217 10.21 -9.75 23.85
N CYS A 218 10.86 -9.08 24.79
CA CYS A 218 11.38 -9.71 26.01
C CYS A 218 10.25 -9.81 27.05
N ARG A 219 10.18 -10.93 27.77
CA ARG A 219 9.30 -11.11 28.93
C ARG A 219 9.96 -10.57 30.20
#